data_AF-A0AAW0VRJ0-F1
#
_entry.id   AF-A0AAW0VRJ0-F1
#
_cell.length_a   1.000
_cell.length_b   1.000
_cell.length_c   1.000
_cell.angle_alpha   90.00
_cell.angle_beta   90.00
_cell.angle_gamma   90.00
#
_symmetry.space_group_name_H-M   'P 1'
#
loop_
_entity.id
_entity.type
_entity.pdbx_description
1 polymer ?
#
loop_
_entity_poly.entity_id
_entity_poly.type
_entity_poly.pdbx_seq_one_letter_code
_entity_poly.pdbx_strand_id
1 'polypeptide(L)'
;EELKTVVQRNVSDGVHADSLTLRGFLFLHRLFIQRGRHETTWTVLRKFGYNDNLQLSKDYLFPPIRIPPGCSTELNHAGYSFLTSLFEKYDNDKDSALSPQELIDLFSTCPVMPWGPDVLNSVHTNEKGWITLQGYLAQWTLWTLLDIQRTLEYFAYLGYCGSGDDNQLSAITVTREKRIDLQKKQTMRNVYQCHVIGPRDAGKTTFCQGLLSRTLEEVQDIAPDRLSRHTISTLQVYGQEKYLVLHDIDVHNITDALMPNEVQCDVACLVYDVSNPKSFEYVARIYLKYFSETSIPVLFVANKSDMSAVRQDYIHQPVSFCHKHKIPPPHTFSSAVQPKKDIYTKLATMAAY
;
A
#
# COMPACT_ATOMS: atom_id res chain seq x y z
N GLU A 1 35.88 25.91 -3.33
CA GLU A 1 36.52 26.40 -2.08
C GLU A 1 36.13 27.84 -1.75
N GLU A 2 36.17 28.80 -2.69
CA GLU A 2 35.89 30.22 -2.40
C GLU A 2 34.53 30.51 -1.73
N LEU A 3 33.44 29.85 -2.14
CA LEU A 3 32.11 30.07 -1.54
C LEU A 3 32.07 29.66 -0.06
N LYS A 4 32.70 28.53 0.31
CA LYS A 4 32.76 28.08 1.70
C LYS A 4 33.57 29.06 2.56
N THR A 5 34.66 29.60 2.02
CA THR A 5 35.46 30.64 2.69
C THR A 5 34.66 31.93 2.91
N VAL A 6 33.84 32.35 1.95
CA VAL A 6 32.96 33.51 2.11
C VAL A 6 31.92 33.25 3.21
N VAL A 7 31.32 32.05 3.25
CA VAL A 7 30.37 31.68 4.31
C VAL A 7 31.03 31.70 5.69
N GLN A 8 32.19 31.05 5.84
CA GLN A 8 32.93 31.00 7.11
C GLN A 8 33.28 32.39 7.66
N ARG A 9 33.59 33.35 6.78
CA ARG A 9 33.90 34.73 7.19
C ARG A 9 32.69 35.52 7.66
N ASN A 10 31.48 35.13 7.28
CA ASN A 10 30.27 35.93 7.50
C ASN A 10 29.26 35.26 8.45
N VAL A 11 29.29 33.93 8.59
CA VAL A 11 28.35 33.17 9.40
C VAL A 11 29.13 32.18 10.25
N SER A 12 29.13 32.41 11.57
CA SER A 12 29.58 31.41 12.55
C SER A 12 28.72 30.15 12.40
N ASP A 13 29.36 28.98 12.31
CA ASP A 13 28.73 27.68 12.02
C ASP A 13 28.06 27.56 10.64
N GLY A 14 28.41 28.45 9.69
CA GLY A 14 27.94 28.34 8.31
C GLY A 14 28.57 27.17 7.53
N VAL A 15 29.71 26.65 8.01
CA VAL A 15 30.39 25.47 7.48
C VAL A 15 30.80 24.59 8.66
N HIS A 16 30.50 23.30 8.57
CA HIS A 16 30.86 22.28 9.57
C HIS A 16 31.48 21.07 8.87
N ALA A 17 32.66 20.62 9.33
CA ALA A 17 33.40 19.50 8.74
C ALA A 17 33.55 19.59 7.20
N ASP A 18 33.99 20.75 6.70
CA ASP A 18 34.06 21.09 5.27
C ASP A 18 32.74 20.95 4.50
N SER A 19 31.59 20.92 5.17
CA SER A 19 30.27 20.84 4.55
C SER A 19 29.44 22.08 4.88
N LEU A 20 28.64 22.52 3.92
CA LEU A 20 27.77 23.69 4.09
C LEU A 20 26.61 23.33 5.03
N THR A 21 26.40 24.13 6.07
CA THR A 21 25.22 23.95 6.94
C THR A 21 23.99 24.63 6.33
N LEU A 22 22.79 24.34 6.84
CA LEU A 22 21.58 25.03 6.40
C LEU A 22 21.71 26.56 6.54
N ARG A 23 22.30 27.04 7.64
CA ARG A 23 22.58 28.47 7.84
C ARG A 23 23.51 29.04 6.77
N GLY A 24 24.57 28.30 6.42
CA GLY A 24 25.47 28.68 5.33
C GLY A 24 24.77 28.72 3.97
N PHE A 25 23.91 27.73 3.69
CA PHE A 25 23.13 27.66 2.45
C PHE A 25 22.18 28.85 2.30
N LEU A 26 21.40 29.17 3.34
CA LEU A 26 20.50 30.32 3.35
C LEU A 26 21.27 31.65 3.21
N PHE A 27 22.43 31.76 3.83
CA PHE A 27 23.29 32.93 3.68
C PHE A 27 23.78 33.11 2.24
N LEU A 28 24.21 32.04 1.56
CA LEU A 28 24.63 32.13 0.16
C LEU A 28 23.53 32.65 -0.75
N HIS A 29 22.31 32.12 -0.61
CA HIS A 29 21.17 32.60 -1.40
C HIS A 29 20.81 34.05 -1.09
N ARG A 30 20.85 34.47 0.19
CA ARG A 30 20.72 35.89 0.57
C ARG A 30 21.78 36.76 -0.09
N LEU A 31 23.04 36.32 -0.10
CA LEU A 31 24.15 37.05 -0.70
C LEU A 31 23.99 37.19 -2.22
N PHE A 32 23.53 36.14 -2.91
CA PHE A 32 23.26 36.21 -4.36
C PHE A 32 22.18 37.24 -4.68
N ILE A 33 21.10 37.26 -3.91
CA ILE A 33 20.01 38.23 -4.07
C ILE A 33 20.53 39.66 -3.86
N GLN A 34 21.26 39.91 -2.77
CA GLN A 34 21.82 41.23 -2.45
C GLN A 34 22.81 41.76 -3.49
N ARG A 35 23.52 40.87 -4.18
CA ARG A 35 24.45 41.23 -5.28
C ARG A 35 23.78 41.32 -6.66
N GLY A 36 22.45 41.31 -6.72
CA GLY A 36 21.68 41.38 -7.96
C GLY A 36 21.71 40.10 -8.79
N ARG A 37 22.28 39.00 -8.29
CA ARG A 37 22.36 37.67 -8.96
C ARG A 37 21.21 36.75 -8.55
N HIS A 38 20.00 37.30 -8.47
CA HIS A 38 18.81 36.59 -8.00
C HIS A 38 18.42 35.41 -8.92
N GLU A 39 18.74 35.46 -10.22
CA GLU A 39 18.51 34.35 -11.15
C GLU A 39 19.18 33.03 -10.73
N THR A 40 20.30 33.07 -10.02
CA THR A 40 20.91 31.85 -9.46
C THR A 40 20.00 31.18 -8.44
N THR A 41 19.33 31.97 -7.60
CA THR A 41 18.36 31.45 -6.62
C THR A 41 17.10 30.96 -7.31
N TRP A 42 16.59 31.71 -8.30
CA TRP A 42 15.44 31.28 -9.10
C TRP A 42 15.69 30.01 -9.90
N THR A 43 16.90 29.80 -10.43
CA THR A 43 17.26 28.55 -11.12
C THR A 43 17.12 27.34 -10.20
N VAL A 44 17.58 27.45 -8.94
CA VAL A 44 17.41 26.39 -7.93
C VAL A 44 15.93 26.19 -7.61
N LEU A 45 15.19 27.25 -7.29
CA LEU A 45 13.76 27.17 -6.98
C LEU A 45 12.95 26.51 -8.11
N ARG A 46 13.19 26.91 -9.37
CA ARG A 46 12.53 26.34 -10.54
C ARG A 46 12.88 24.86 -10.75
N LYS A 47 14.13 24.45 -10.49
CA LYS A 47 14.53 23.03 -10.55
C LYS A 47 13.77 22.17 -9.53
N PHE A 48 13.41 22.75 -8.39
CA PHE A 48 12.58 22.11 -7.36
C PHE A 48 11.07 22.44 -7.50
N GLY A 49 10.63 22.87 -8.68
CA GLY A 49 9.20 22.98 -9.03
C GLY A 49 8.48 24.26 -8.57
N TYR A 50 9.19 25.22 -7.96
CA TYR A 50 8.60 26.47 -7.50
C TYR A 50 8.37 27.47 -8.64
N ASN A 51 7.20 28.11 -8.62
CA ASN A 51 6.83 29.19 -9.52
C ASN A 51 7.21 30.58 -8.96
N ASP A 52 6.91 31.64 -9.71
CA ASP A 52 7.23 33.03 -9.33
C ASP A 52 6.51 33.51 -8.05
N ASN A 53 5.47 32.79 -7.60
CA ASN A 53 4.75 33.05 -6.35
C ASN A 53 5.30 32.22 -5.17
N LEU A 54 6.44 31.53 -5.34
CA LEU A 54 7.02 30.61 -4.36
C LEU A 54 6.06 29.48 -3.94
N GLN A 55 5.23 29.03 -4.87
CA GLN A 55 4.36 27.87 -4.72
C GLN A 55 4.85 26.75 -5.63
N LEU A 56 4.76 25.50 -5.16
CA LEU A 56 4.98 24.36 -6.03
C LEU A 56 3.93 24.34 -7.14
N SER A 57 4.39 24.28 -8.38
CA SER A 57 3.52 24.29 -9.55
C SER A 57 2.68 23.02 -9.60
N LYS A 58 1.42 23.15 -10.05
CA LYS A 58 0.51 22.00 -10.17
C LYS A 58 1.06 20.96 -11.13
N ASP A 59 1.71 21.38 -12.21
CA ASP A 59 2.28 20.47 -13.21
C ASP A 59 3.48 19.67 -12.66
N TYR A 60 4.18 20.21 -11.65
CA TYR A 60 5.25 19.51 -10.95
C TYR A 60 4.72 18.48 -9.94
N LEU A 61 3.60 18.78 -9.27
CA LEU A 61 2.97 17.90 -8.29
C LEU A 61 2.12 16.80 -8.95
N PHE A 62 1.43 17.13 -10.03
CA PHE A 62 0.45 16.28 -10.70
C PHE A 62 0.81 16.11 -12.19
N PRO A 63 1.96 15.48 -12.51
CA PRO A 63 2.31 15.23 -13.89
C PRO A 63 1.23 14.34 -14.54
N PRO A 64 0.83 14.62 -15.79
CA PRO A 64 -0.25 13.90 -16.43
C PRO A 64 0.15 12.43 -16.69
N ILE A 65 -0.64 11.51 -16.14
CA ILE A 65 -0.49 10.07 -16.36
C ILE A 65 -1.79 9.49 -16.90
N ARG A 66 -1.70 8.68 -17.96
CA ARG A 66 -2.85 7.97 -18.53
C ARG A 66 -2.77 6.51 -18.13
N ILE A 67 -3.80 6.04 -17.42
CA ILE A 67 -3.96 4.63 -17.02
C ILE A 67 -5.09 4.04 -17.85
N PRO A 68 -4.80 3.15 -18.81
CA PRO A 68 -5.85 2.49 -19.57
C PRO A 68 -6.74 1.59 -18.70
N PRO A 69 -8.02 1.39 -19.04
CA PRO A 69 -8.89 0.45 -18.33
C PRO A 69 -8.29 -0.96 -18.27
N GLY A 70 -8.29 -1.57 -17.08
CA GLY A 70 -7.74 -2.90 -16.86
C GLY A 70 -6.22 -2.94 -16.63
N CYS A 71 -5.54 -1.79 -16.64
CA CYS A 71 -4.16 -1.64 -16.17
C CYS A 71 -4.13 -1.27 -14.68
N SER A 72 -2.97 -1.45 -14.04
CA SER A 72 -2.66 -0.98 -12.69
C SER A 72 -1.37 -0.16 -12.70
N THR A 73 -1.09 0.53 -11.60
CA THR A 73 0.15 1.27 -11.38
C THR A 73 0.98 0.61 -10.30
N GLU A 74 2.27 0.45 -10.57
CA GLU A 74 3.24 -0.14 -9.64
C GLU A 74 4.48 0.76 -9.54
N LEU A 75 5.16 0.72 -8.39
CA LEU A 75 6.50 1.29 -8.26
C LEU A 75 7.50 0.42 -9.03
N ASN A 76 8.40 1.06 -9.76
CA ASN A 76 9.52 0.37 -10.39
C ASN A 76 10.76 0.42 -9.48
N HIS A 77 11.87 -0.15 -9.96
CA HIS A 77 13.12 -0.20 -9.20
C HIS A 77 13.63 1.18 -8.76
N ALA A 78 13.51 2.21 -9.61
CA ALA A 78 13.93 3.57 -9.25
C ALA A 78 13.05 4.16 -8.13
N GLY A 79 11.74 3.90 -8.17
CA GLY A 79 10.82 4.29 -7.11
C GLY A 79 11.15 3.64 -5.77
N TYR A 80 11.34 2.31 -5.76
CA TYR A 80 11.75 1.59 -4.55
C TYR A 80 13.11 2.05 -4.02
N SER A 81 14.11 2.22 -4.89
CA SER A 81 15.44 2.67 -4.47
C SER A 81 15.39 4.05 -3.80
N PHE A 82 14.63 4.99 -4.35
CA PHE A 82 14.44 6.29 -3.73
C PHE A 82 13.80 6.17 -2.34
N LEU A 83 12.71 5.41 -2.23
CA LEU A 83 12.00 5.23 -0.97
C LEU A 83 12.87 4.55 0.09
N THR A 84 13.65 3.54 -0.29
CA THR A 84 14.60 2.88 0.62
C THR A 84 15.67 3.86 1.11
N SER A 85 16.31 4.61 0.21
CA SER A 85 17.32 5.61 0.61
C SER A 85 16.73 6.71 1.48
N LEU A 86 15.46 7.09 1.25
CA LEU A 86 14.76 8.04 2.09
C LEU A 86 14.49 7.46 3.49
N PHE A 87 14.02 6.22 3.57
CA PHE A 87 13.83 5.53 4.86
C PHE A 87 15.14 5.48 5.65
N GLU A 88 16.21 4.98 5.05
CA GLU A 88 17.53 4.82 5.70
C GLU A 88 18.13 6.16 6.16
N LYS A 89 17.78 7.27 5.49
CA LYS A 89 18.21 8.61 5.88
C LYS A 89 17.58 9.06 7.21
N TYR A 90 16.34 8.63 7.47
CA TYR A 90 15.57 9.07 8.65
C TYR A 90 15.51 8.02 9.76
N ASP A 91 15.88 6.77 9.49
CA ASP A 91 16.17 5.73 10.50
C ASP A 91 17.51 6.05 11.20
N ASN A 92 17.45 6.94 12.20
CA ASN A 92 18.62 7.49 12.86
C ASN A 92 19.28 6.47 13.79
N ASP A 93 18.45 5.65 14.46
CA ASP A 93 18.93 4.62 15.38
C ASP A 93 19.25 3.28 14.70
N LYS A 94 18.94 3.16 13.39
CA LYS A 94 19.20 2.00 12.53
C LYS A 94 18.50 0.74 13.03
N ASP A 95 17.33 0.90 13.65
CA ASP A 95 16.52 -0.22 14.13
C ASP A 95 15.64 -0.85 13.02
N SER A 96 15.78 -0.37 11.78
CA SER A 96 15.00 -0.81 10.61
C SER A 96 13.49 -0.56 10.75
N ALA A 97 13.11 0.37 11.62
CA ALA A 97 11.78 0.92 11.75
C ALA A 97 11.82 2.45 11.89
N LEU A 98 10.69 3.10 11.60
CA LEU A 98 10.54 4.54 11.82
C LEU A 98 9.74 4.77 13.09
N SER A 99 10.40 5.31 14.10
CA SER A 99 9.72 5.85 15.28
C SER A 99 8.76 7.00 14.90
N PRO A 100 7.81 7.38 15.77
CA PRO A 100 6.91 8.50 15.48
C PRO A 100 7.63 9.81 15.17
N GLN A 101 8.77 10.08 15.82
CA GLN A 101 9.55 11.31 15.56
C GLN A 101 10.26 11.24 14.20
N GLU A 102 10.87 10.11 13.86
CA GLU A 102 11.55 9.94 12.56
C GLU A 102 10.57 10.02 11.40
N LEU A 103 9.36 9.50 11.59
CA LEU A 103 8.29 9.61 10.60
C LEU A 103 7.84 11.06 10.39
N ILE A 104 7.74 11.86 11.47
CA ILE A 104 7.48 13.31 11.39
C ILE A 104 8.62 14.01 10.64
N ASP A 105 9.86 13.68 10.97
CA ASP A 105 11.04 14.30 10.35
C ASP A 105 11.13 13.94 8.85
N LEU A 106 10.80 12.70 8.46
CA LEU A 106 10.76 12.24 7.07
C LEU A 106 9.78 13.06 6.24
N PHE A 107 8.58 13.30 6.77
CA PHE A 107 7.54 14.08 6.09
C PHE A 107 7.59 15.58 6.39
N SER A 108 8.66 16.09 7.01
CA SER A 108 8.78 17.51 7.38
C SER A 108 8.80 18.48 6.18
N THR A 109 9.12 17.99 4.98
CA THR A 109 9.05 18.77 3.73
C THR A 109 7.67 18.73 3.06
N CYS A 110 6.76 17.90 3.55
CA CYS A 110 5.39 17.81 3.07
C CYS A 110 4.50 18.83 3.78
N PRO A 111 3.43 19.32 3.11
CA PRO A 111 2.52 20.30 3.73
C PRO A 111 1.72 19.71 4.90
N VAL A 112 1.40 18.41 4.85
CA VAL A 112 0.62 17.69 5.86
C VAL A 112 1.13 16.26 5.98
N MET A 113 1.11 15.72 7.20
CA MET A 113 1.39 14.31 7.48
C MET A 113 0.47 13.40 6.64
N PRO A 114 1.01 12.59 5.70
CA PRO A 114 0.21 11.83 4.75
C PRO A 114 -0.58 10.69 5.36
N TRP A 115 -0.03 10.08 6.41
CA TRP A 115 -0.53 8.82 6.97
C TRP A 115 -1.22 9.06 8.30
N GLY A 116 -2.46 8.57 8.39
CA GLY A 116 -3.21 8.54 9.63
C GLY A 116 -2.75 7.41 10.56
N PRO A 117 -3.33 7.30 11.76
CA PRO A 117 -3.00 6.24 12.71
C PRO A 117 -3.37 4.83 12.22
N ASP A 118 -4.22 4.73 11.20
CA ASP A 118 -4.65 3.49 10.58
C ASP A 118 -3.53 2.76 9.83
N VAL A 119 -2.50 3.49 9.38
CA VAL A 119 -1.33 2.91 8.69
C VAL A 119 -0.62 1.87 9.55
N LEU A 120 -0.59 2.07 10.88
CA LEU A 120 0.05 1.16 11.83
C LEU A 120 -0.64 -0.22 11.86
N ASN A 121 -1.84 -0.32 11.27
CA ASN A 121 -2.60 -1.55 11.18
C ASN A 121 -2.85 -2.02 9.74
N SER A 122 -2.34 -1.31 8.73
CA SER A 122 -2.40 -1.75 7.33
C SER A 122 -1.12 -2.46 6.87
N VAL A 123 0.00 -2.25 7.56
CA VAL A 123 1.33 -2.76 7.17
C VAL A 123 2.10 -3.38 8.33
N HIS A 124 3.27 -3.97 8.04
CA HIS A 124 4.13 -4.53 9.07
C HIS A 124 4.73 -3.46 9.99
N THR A 125 4.63 -3.71 11.29
CA THR A 125 5.27 -2.94 12.37
C THR A 125 6.18 -3.83 13.19
N ASN A 126 7.18 -3.25 13.86
CA ASN A 126 8.00 -3.96 14.84
C ASN A 126 7.24 -4.15 16.18
N GLU A 127 7.91 -4.72 17.17
CA GLU A 127 7.35 -4.99 18.52
C GLU A 127 6.93 -3.71 19.28
N LYS A 128 7.48 -2.54 18.92
CA LYS A 128 7.11 -1.23 19.47
C LYS A 128 5.92 -0.60 18.74
N GLY A 129 5.40 -1.24 17.68
CA GLY A 129 4.37 -0.70 16.80
C GLY A 129 4.88 0.32 15.78
N TRP A 130 6.20 0.39 15.55
CA TRP A 130 6.82 1.31 14.58
C TRP A 130 6.87 0.68 13.18
N ILE A 131 6.71 1.50 12.14
CA ILE A 131 6.62 1.02 10.75
C ILE A 131 7.99 0.53 10.31
N THR A 132 8.11 -0.75 9.93
CA THR A 132 9.38 -1.31 9.43
C THR A 132 9.68 -0.85 8.00
N LEU A 133 10.90 -1.04 7.49
CA LEU A 133 11.19 -0.80 6.07
C LEU A 133 10.22 -1.54 5.14
N GLN A 134 9.92 -2.81 5.43
CA GLN A 134 8.95 -3.59 4.68
C GLN A 134 7.55 -2.96 4.74
N GLY A 135 7.11 -2.51 5.92
CA GLY A 135 5.81 -1.85 6.09
C GLY A 135 5.75 -0.50 5.36
N TYR A 136 6.83 0.27 5.42
CA TYR A 136 6.96 1.55 4.73
C TYR A 136 6.84 1.39 3.21
N LEU A 137 7.59 0.45 2.61
CA LEU A 137 7.51 0.15 1.18
C LEU A 137 6.13 -0.41 0.78
N ALA A 138 5.53 -1.24 1.63
CA ALA A 138 4.18 -1.75 1.41
C ALA A 138 3.13 -0.63 1.40
N GLN A 139 3.23 0.35 2.31
CA GLN A 139 2.28 1.47 2.34
C GLN A 139 2.38 2.33 1.06
N TRP A 140 3.58 2.60 0.58
CA TRP A 140 3.78 3.29 -0.70
C TRP A 140 3.28 2.48 -1.89
N THR A 141 3.45 1.16 -1.86
CA THR A 141 2.92 0.24 -2.88
C THR A 141 1.40 0.28 -2.91
N LEU A 142 0.75 0.30 -1.74
CA LEU A 142 -0.69 0.41 -1.60
C LEU A 142 -1.22 1.73 -2.18
N TRP A 143 -0.59 2.85 -1.83
CA TRP A 143 -0.94 4.15 -2.42
C TRP A 143 -0.77 4.17 -3.92
N THR A 144 0.34 3.63 -4.44
CA THR A 144 0.59 3.61 -5.88
C THR A 144 -0.45 2.79 -6.64
N LEU A 145 -0.99 1.74 -6.02
CA LEU A 145 -2.08 0.95 -6.57
C LEU A 145 -3.43 1.68 -6.55
N LEU A 146 -3.77 2.32 -5.42
CA LEU A 146 -5.11 2.86 -5.17
C LEU A 146 -5.28 4.33 -5.59
N ASP A 147 -4.23 5.14 -5.43
CA ASP A 147 -4.21 6.57 -5.68
C ASP A 147 -2.81 7.03 -6.12
N ILE A 148 -2.53 6.81 -7.40
CA ILE A 148 -1.29 7.22 -8.05
C ILE A 148 -1.02 8.73 -7.97
N GLN A 149 -2.07 9.57 -7.97
CA GLN A 149 -1.89 11.02 -7.95
C GLN A 149 -1.27 11.45 -6.62
N ARG A 150 -1.74 10.85 -5.52
CA ARG A 150 -1.15 11.08 -4.19
C ARG A 150 0.28 10.59 -4.09
N THR A 151 0.62 9.45 -4.71
CA THR A 151 2.02 9.00 -4.79
C THR A 151 2.89 10.03 -5.52
N LEU A 152 2.48 10.50 -6.70
CA LEU A 152 3.24 11.46 -7.50
C LEU A 152 3.43 12.80 -6.76
N GLU A 153 2.36 13.30 -6.12
CA GLU A 153 2.38 14.51 -5.32
C GLU A 153 3.38 14.42 -4.16
N TYR A 154 3.37 13.33 -3.40
CA TYR A 154 4.29 13.17 -2.28
C TYR A 154 5.72 12.83 -2.72
N PHE A 155 5.92 12.14 -3.84
CA PHE A 155 7.25 12.00 -4.44
C PHE A 155 7.84 13.37 -4.78
N ALA A 156 7.03 14.30 -5.27
CA ALA A 156 7.45 15.67 -5.52
C ALA A 156 7.84 16.41 -4.23
N TYR A 157 7.02 16.33 -3.16
CA TYR A 157 7.34 16.95 -1.86
C TYR A 157 8.61 16.38 -1.20
N LEU A 158 8.85 15.09 -1.38
CA LEU A 158 10.04 14.41 -0.84
C LEU A 158 11.28 14.61 -1.72
N GLY A 159 11.14 15.33 -2.83
CA GLY A 159 12.25 15.70 -3.70
C GLY A 159 12.73 14.55 -4.59
N TYR A 160 11.85 13.63 -4.98
CA TYR A 160 12.17 12.66 -6.03
C TYR A 160 12.59 13.40 -7.30
N CYS A 161 13.85 13.22 -7.66
CA CYS A 161 14.41 13.71 -8.91
C CYS A 161 14.93 12.49 -9.66
N GLY A 162 14.32 12.18 -10.80
CA GLY A 162 14.84 11.13 -11.69
C GLY A 162 16.21 11.51 -12.25
N SER A 163 16.73 10.68 -13.15
CA SER A 163 18.00 11.01 -13.82
C SER A 163 17.78 12.15 -14.82
N GLY A 164 18.48 13.28 -14.63
CA GLY A 164 18.42 14.41 -15.56
C GLY A 164 17.16 15.27 -15.44
N ASP A 165 16.30 15.21 -16.46
CA ASP A 165 15.06 15.99 -16.60
C ASP A 165 13.79 15.14 -16.34
N ASP A 166 13.97 13.92 -15.86
CA ASP A 166 12.87 13.03 -15.48
C ASP A 166 12.09 13.57 -14.27
N ASN A 167 10.77 13.36 -14.28
CA ASN A 167 9.86 13.69 -13.17
C ASN A 167 9.42 12.42 -12.42
N GLN A 168 8.45 12.54 -11.53
CA GLN A 168 7.97 11.44 -10.67
C GLN A 168 7.41 10.25 -11.46
N LEU A 169 7.00 10.44 -12.73
CA LEU A 169 6.54 9.35 -13.59
C LEU A 169 7.64 8.31 -13.87
N SER A 170 8.92 8.68 -13.80
CA SER A 170 10.03 7.73 -13.99
C SER A 170 10.11 6.69 -12.88
N ALA A 171 9.42 6.87 -11.75
CA ALA A 171 9.30 5.89 -10.68
C ALA A 171 8.17 4.87 -10.88
N ILE A 172 7.33 5.06 -11.91
CA ILE A 172 6.05 4.34 -12.04
C ILE A 172 6.07 3.45 -13.28
N THR A 173 5.59 2.22 -13.10
CA THR A 173 5.27 1.30 -14.18
C THR A 173 3.75 1.19 -14.30
N VAL A 174 3.19 1.52 -15.46
CA VAL A 174 1.81 1.16 -15.80
C VAL A 174 1.82 -0.25 -16.36
N THR A 175 1.12 -1.16 -15.68
CA THR A 175 1.06 -2.56 -16.08
C THR A 175 0.22 -2.72 -17.34
N ARG A 176 0.35 -3.85 -18.04
CA ARG A 176 -0.50 -4.14 -19.20
C ARG A 176 -1.91 -4.52 -18.76
N GLU A 177 -2.84 -4.50 -19.70
CA GLU A 177 -4.23 -4.85 -19.42
C GLU A 177 -4.38 -6.29 -18.91
N LYS A 178 -5.12 -6.47 -17.82
CA LYS A 178 -5.37 -7.76 -17.17
C LYS A 178 -5.98 -8.82 -18.09
N ARG A 179 -6.81 -8.42 -19.06
CA ARG A 179 -7.35 -9.39 -20.05
C ARG A 179 -6.25 -10.09 -20.85
N ILE A 180 -5.12 -9.42 -21.08
CA ILE A 180 -3.97 -9.98 -21.79
C ILE A 180 -3.25 -10.98 -20.90
N ASP A 181 -3.16 -10.72 -19.59
CA ASP A 181 -2.62 -11.67 -18.62
C ASP A 181 -3.43 -12.97 -18.61
N LEU A 182 -4.76 -12.86 -18.53
CA LEU A 182 -5.67 -14.01 -18.55
C LEU A 182 -5.59 -14.81 -19.85
N GLN A 183 -5.49 -14.14 -21.00
CA GLN A 183 -5.31 -14.79 -22.30
C GLN A 183 -3.98 -15.55 -22.38
N LYS A 184 -2.91 -14.99 -21.79
CA LYS A 184 -1.57 -15.58 -21.79
C LYS A 184 -1.32 -16.55 -20.63
N LYS A 185 -2.22 -16.59 -19.63
CA LYS A 185 -2.05 -17.33 -18.36
C LYS A 185 -0.72 -17.01 -17.68
N GLN A 186 -0.33 -15.74 -17.75
CA GLN A 186 0.92 -15.23 -17.21
C GLN A 186 0.77 -13.75 -16.92
N THR A 187 1.17 -13.32 -15.73
CA THR A 187 1.27 -11.91 -15.37
C THR A 187 2.70 -11.52 -15.01
N MET A 188 3.05 -10.27 -15.30
CA MET A 188 4.31 -9.64 -14.84
C MET A 188 4.08 -8.71 -13.65
N ARG A 189 2.83 -8.63 -13.16
CA ARG A 189 2.46 -7.79 -12.02
C ARG A 189 3.15 -8.27 -10.75
N ASN A 190 3.39 -7.33 -9.86
CA ASN A 190 3.96 -7.59 -8.54
C ASN A 190 2.98 -7.32 -7.41
N VAL A 191 1.86 -6.67 -7.71
CA VAL A 191 0.84 -6.29 -6.72
C VAL A 191 -0.50 -6.89 -7.11
N TYR A 192 -1.04 -7.75 -6.25
CA TYR A 192 -2.32 -8.41 -6.43
C TYR A 192 -3.35 -7.92 -5.42
N GLN A 193 -4.54 -7.58 -5.89
CA GLN A 193 -5.64 -7.14 -5.04
C GLN A 193 -6.64 -8.28 -4.82
N CYS A 194 -6.87 -8.60 -3.55
CA CYS A 194 -7.82 -9.58 -3.08
C CYS A 194 -8.97 -8.89 -2.36
N HIS A 195 -10.20 -9.11 -2.82
CA HIS A 195 -11.39 -8.60 -2.13
C HIS A 195 -11.90 -9.64 -1.15
N VAL A 196 -11.96 -9.27 0.11
CA VAL A 196 -12.43 -10.10 1.22
C VAL A 196 -13.90 -9.75 1.47
N ILE A 197 -14.79 -10.67 1.09
CA ILE A 197 -16.24 -10.45 1.07
C ILE A 197 -16.92 -11.52 1.91
N GLY A 198 -17.87 -11.11 2.73
CA GLY A 198 -18.56 -12.00 3.67
C GLY A 198 -19.55 -11.24 4.54
N PRO A 199 -20.47 -11.95 5.21
CA PRO A 199 -21.47 -11.30 6.04
C PRO A 199 -20.83 -10.58 7.23
N ARG A 200 -21.62 -9.77 7.92
CA ARG A 200 -21.23 -9.19 9.20
C ARG A 200 -20.82 -10.29 10.19
N ASP A 201 -19.79 -10.01 10.99
CA ASP A 201 -19.23 -10.90 12.01
C ASP A 201 -18.62 -12.23 11.50
N ALA A 202 -18.43 -12.37 10.18
CA ALA A 202 -17.72 -13.51 9.59
C ALA A 202 -16.20 -13.55 9.89
N GLY A 203 -15.67 -12.51 10.55
CA GLY A 203 -14.24 -12.38 10.86
C GLY A 203 -13.37 -11.95 9.68
N LYS A 204 -13.90 -11.10 8.79
CA LYS A 204 -13.15 -10.56 7.63
C LYS A 204 -11.95 -9.72 8.07
N THR A 205 -12.17 -8.80 9.01
CA THR A 205 -11.13 -7.89 9.49
C THR A 205 -9.99 -8.64 10.19
N THR A 206 -10.32 -9.64 11.00
CA THR A 206 -9.32 -10.50 11.65
C THR A 206 -8.59 -11.41 10.66
N PHE A 207 -9.26 -11.83 9.58
CA PHE A 207 -8.60 -12.49 8.45
C PHE A 207 -7.62 -11.54 7.74
N CYS A 208 -8.01 -10.29 7.46
CA CYS A 208 -7.12 -9.31 6.86
C CYS A 208 -5.89 -9.03 7.73
N GLN A 209 -6.09 -8.79 9.03
CA GLN A 209 -5.01 -8.58 10.00
C GLN A 209 -4.12 -9.81 10.18
N GLY A 210 -4.64 -11.01 9.94
CA GLY A 210 -3.85 -12.24 9.96
C GLY A 210 -2.73 -12.28 8.90
N LEU A 211 -2.83 -11.49 7.82
CA LEU A 211 -1.74 -11.31 6.86
C LEU A 211 -0.50 -10.71 7.54
N LEU A 212 -0.71 -9.80 8.49
CA LEU A 212 0.31 -9.17 9.31
C LEU A 212 0.72 -10.00 10.53
N SER A 213 0.32 -11.28 10.57
CA SER A 213 0.58 -12.20 11.70
C SER A 213 -0.19 -11.89 12.99
N ARG A 214 -1.24 -11.05 12.97
CA ARG A 214 -1.98 -10.69 14.18
C ARG A 214 -3.08 -11.69 14.53
N THR A 215 -3.15 -12.07 15.79
CA THR A 215 -4.17 -12.93 16.39
C THR A 215 -5.47 -12.17 16.65
N LEU A 216 -6.54 -12.90 16.98
CA LEU A 216 -7.84 -12.33 17.34
C LEU A 216 -7.73 -11.39 18.55
N GLU A 217 -6.97 -11.78 19.57
CA GLU A 217 -6.77 -11.01 20.80
C GLU A 217 -6.11 -9.67 20.50
N GLU A 218 -4.99 -9.68 19.76
CA GLU A 218 -4.29 -8.46 19.36
C GLU A 218 -5.17 -7.52 18.51
N VAL A 219 -6.06 -8.07 17.68
CA VAL A 219 -6.97 -7.26 16.85
C VAL A 219 -8.09 -6.64 17.69
N GLN A 220 -8.55 -7.31 18.75
CA GLN A 220 -9.59 -6.79 19.65
C GLN A 220 -9.12 -5.58 20.45
N ASP A 221 -7.82 -5.48 20.72
CA ASP A 221 -7.22 -4.33 21.40
C ASP A 221 -7.07 -3.08 20.50
N ILE A 222 -7.28 -3.22 19.19
CA ILE A 222 -7.19 -2.12 18.24
C ILE A 222 -8.53 -1.40 18.16
N ALA A 223 -8.50 -0.07 18.36
CA ALA A 223 -9.68 0.77 18.20
C ALA A 223 -10.23 0.69 16.75
N PRO A 224 -11.56 0.55 16.54
CA PRO A 224 -12.13 0.36 15.20
C PRO A 224 -11.80 1.46 14.18
N ASP A 225 -11.66 2.70 14.63
CA ASP A 225 -11.26 3.86 13.81
C ASP A 225 -9.81 3.80 13.32
N ARG A 226 -8.99 2.93 13.93
CA ARG A 226 -7.60 2.68 13.54
C ARG A 226 -7.45 1.46 12.63
N LEU A 227 -8.52 0.75 12.32
CA LEU A 227 -8.48 -0.36 11.38
C LEU A 227 -8.70 0.16 9.96
N SER A 228 -7.66 0.05 9.14
CA SER A 228 -7.78 0.31 7.71
C SER A 228 -8.60 -0.79 7.04
N ARG A 229 -9.36 -0.44 6.00
CA ARG A 229 -10.02 -1.42 5.12
C ARG A 229 -9.02 -2.18 4.25
N HIS A 230 -7.79 -1.71 4.17
CA HIS A 230 -6.74 -2.33 3.38
C HIS A 230 -5.63 -2.86 4.28
N THR A 231 -5.17 -4.07 4.00
CA THR A 231 -3.99 -4.66 4.61
C THR A 231 -3.07 -5.15 3.51
N ILE A 232 -1.79 -4.84 3.58
CA ILE A 232 -0.81 -5.20 2.55
C ILE A 232 0.44 -5.81 3.18
N SER A 233 0.95 -6.86 2.54
CA SER A 233 2.24 -7.46 2.89
C SER A 233 2.85 -8.16 1.68
N THR A 234 4.14 -8.49 1.78
CA THR A 234 4.83 -9.33 0.80
C THR A 234 4.75 -10.80 1.16
N LEU A 235 4.80 -11.65 0.14
CA LEU A 235 4.83 -13.10 0.26
C LEU A 235 5.56 -13.72 -0.94
N GLN A 236 5.93 -14.99 -0.80
CA GLN A 236 6.63 -15.72 -1.86
C GLN A 236 5.65 -16.52 -2.74
N VAL A 237 5.61 -16.19 -4.03
CA VAL A 237 4.85 -16.92 -5.06
C VAL A 237 5.84 -17.43 -6.10
N TYR A 238 5.99 -18.74 -6.22
CA TYR A 238 6.95 -19.38 -7.13
C TYR A 238 8.40 -18.86 -7.01
N GLY A 239 8.82 -18.57 -5.77
CA GLY A 239 10.16 -18.04 -5.47
C GLY A 239 10.36 -16.56 -5.83
N GLN A 240 9.29 -15.86 -6.18
CA GLN A 240 9.30 -14.41 -6.36
C GLN A 240 8.53 -13.74 -5.24
N GLU A 241 9.08 -12.63 -4.72
CA GLU A 241 8.37 -11.79 -3.78
C GLU A 241 7.28 -10.99 -4.51
N LYS A 242 6.06 -11.04 -3.97
CA LYS A 242 4.87 -10.35 -4.50
C LYS A 242 4.11 -9.70 -3.36
N TYR A 243 3.46 -8.58 -3.64
CA TYR A 243 2.54 -7.92 -2.72
C TYR A 243 1.13 -8.47 -2.87
N LEU A 244 0.48 -8.73 -1.74
CA LEU A 244 -0.95 -9.01 -1.67
C LEU A 244 -1.62 -7.90 -0.87
N VAL A 245 -2.60 -7.26 -1.50
CA VAL A 245 -3.49 -6.27 -0.88
C VAL A 245 -4.81 -6.97 -0.57
N LEU A 246 -5.15 -7.07 0.71
CA LEU A 246 -6.47 -7.49 1.16
C LEU A 246 -7.34 -6.25 1.36
N HIS A 247 -8.50 -6.23 0.71
CA HIS A 247 -9.51 -5.19 0.87
C HIS A 247 -10.73 -5.79 1.57
N ASP A 248 -10.97 -5.38 2.82
CA ASP A 248 -12.15 -5.75 3.60
C ASP A 248 -13.38 -5.00 3.08
N ILE A 249 -14.21 -5.70 2.30
CA ILE A 249 -15.43 -5.14 1.71
C ILE A 249 -16.52 -5.14 2.78
N ASP A 250 -16.91 -3.94 3.19
CA ASP A 250 -18.03 -3.75 4.09
C ASP A 250 -19.34 -3.93 3.32
N VAL A 251 -20.13 -4.92 3.71
CA VAL A 251 -21.46 -5.12 3.12
C VAL A 251 -22.48 -5.12 4.25
N HIS A 252 -23.35 -4.12 4.23
CA HIS A 252 -24.28 -3.87 5.32
C HIS A 252 -25.48 -4.82 5.28
N ASN A 253 -25.99 -5.22 4.10
CA ASN A 253 -27.08 -6.18 3.93
C ASN A 253 -26.87 -7.20 2.80
N ILE A 254 -27.53 -8.36 2.92
CA ILE A 254 -27.60 -9.42 1.88
C ILE A 254 -28.13 -8.88 0.53
N THR A 255 -28.94 -7.84 0.56
CA THR A 255 -29.56 -7.20 -0.62
C THR A 255 -28.67 -6.14 -1.26
N ASP A 256 -27.65 -5.66 -0.55
CA ASP A 256 -26.82 -4.58 -1.04
C ASP A 256 -26.03 -5.08 -2.25
N ALA A 257 -26.15 -4.32 -3.34
CA ALA A 257 -25.43 -4.66 -4.55
C ALA A 257 -23.95 -4.30 -4.36
N LEU A 258 -23.04 -5.21 -4.71
CA LEU A 258 -21.62 -4.86 -4.79
C LEU A 258 -21.44 -3.88 -5.94
N MET A 259 -20.68 -2.83 -5.68
CA MET A 259 -20.32 -1.85 -6.68
C MET A 259 -19.33 -2.46 -7.69
N PRO A 260 -19.26 -1.98 -8.94
CA PRO A 260 -18.34 -2.54 -9.94
C PRO A 260 -16.88 -2.60 -9.49
N ASN A 261 -16.42 -1.59 -8.76
CA ASN A 261 -15.09 -1.52 -8.17
C ASN A 261 -14.88 -2.49 -6.98
N GLU A 262 -15.95 -3.00 -6.37
CA GLU A 262 -15.89 -4.02 -5.30
C GLU A 262 -15.93 -5.44 -5.87
N VAL A 263 -16.30 -5.60 -7.14
CA VAL A 263 -16.25 -6.89 -7.85
C VAL A 263 -14.92 -7.05 -8.61
N GLN A 264 -14.37 -5.96 -9.14
CA GLN A 264 -13.14 -6.00 -9.93
C GLN A 264 -11.89 -6.16 -9.03
N CYS A 265 -11.44 -7.40 -8.87
CA CYS A 265 -10.21 -7.76 -8.15
C CYS A 265 -9.43 -8.87 -8.86
N ASP A 266 -8.20 -9.13 -8.42
CA ASP A 266 -7.35 -10.23 -8.92
C ASP A 266 -7.76 -11.58 -8.37
N VAL A 267 -8.29 -11.62 -7.15
CA VAL A 267 -8.87 -12.82 -6.54
C VAL A 267 -9.96 -12.42 -5.55
N ALA A 268 -11.05 -13.19 -5.50
CA ALA A 268 -12.12 -12.99 -4.52
C ALA A 268 -11.98 -14.00 -3.38
N CYS A 269 -11.94 -13.50 -2.15
CA CYS A 269 -11.92 -14.28 -0.92
C CYS A 269 -13.29 -14.21 -0.25
N LEU A 270 -14.07 -15.29 -0.34
CA LEU A 270 -15.42 -15.36 0.19
C LEU A 270 -15.42 -16.01 1.58
N VAL A 271 -15.55 -15.20 2.62
CA VAL A 271 -15.40 -15.60 4.02
C VAL A 271 -16.77 -15.88 4.65
N TYR A 272 -16.91 -17.05 5.28
CA TYR A 272 -18.06 -17.40 6.10
C TYR A 272 -17.62 -17.95 7.46
N ASP A 273 -18.52 -17.94 8.43
CA ASP A 273 -18.28 -18.36 9.80
C ASP A 273 -18.80 -19.78 10.01
N VAL A 274 -17.91 -20.72 10.34
CA VAL A 274 -18.30 -22.13 10.53
C VAL A 274 -19.24 -22.36 11.70
N SER A 275 -19.27 -21.44 12.67
CA SER A 275 -20.15 -21.51 13.85
C SER A 275 -21.53 -20.90 13.62
N ASN A 276 -21.68 -20.10 12.55
CA ASN A 276 -22.94 -19.46 12.19
C ASN A 276 -23.61 -20.19 11.00
N PRO A 277 -24.78 -20.83 11.19
CA PRO A 277 -25.40 -21.65 10.16
C PRO A 277 -25.90 -20.84 8.95
N LYS A 278 -26.11 -19.52 9.09
CA LYS A 278 -26.64 -18.66 8.02
C LYS A 278 -25.54 -17.93 7.23
N SER A 279 -24.28 -18.04 7.66
CA SER A 279 -23.20 -17.25 7.07
C SER A 279 -22.83 -17.70 5.64
N PHE A 280 -22.94 -19.00 5.34
CA PHE A 280 -22.60 -19.53 4.02
C PHE A 280 -23.58 -19.12 2.92
N GLU A 281 -24.87 -18.98 3.25
CA GLU A 281 -25.90 -18.55 2.28
C GLU A 281 -25.52 -17.22 1.62
N TYR A 282 -25.00 -16.27 2.42
CA TYR A 282 -24.55 -14.97 1.94
C TYR A 282 -23.47 -15.11 0.86
N VAL A 283 -22.38 -15.80 1.16
CA VAL A 283 -21.24 -15.94 0.23
C VAL A 283 -21.59 -16.77 -1.00
N ALA A 284 -22.47 -17.76 -0.86
CA ALA A 284 -22.97 -18.53 -1.99
C ALA A 284 -23.78 -17.65 -2.97
N ARG A 285 -24.64 -16.76 -2.45
CA ARG A 285 -25.39 -15.80 -3.28
C ARG A 285 -24.48 -14.79 -3.97
N ILE A 286 -23.50 -14.25 -3.25
CA ILE A 286 -22.50 -13.33 -3.83
C ILE A 286 -21.74 -14.00 -4.97
N TYR A 287 -21.27 -15.24 -4.78
CA TYR A 287 -20.61 -16.00 -5.84
C TYR A 287 -21.50 -16.14 -7.07
N LEU A 288 -22.73 -16.63 -6.89
CA LEU A 288 -23.65 -16.84 -8.01
C LEU A 288 -23.95 -15.54 -8.76
N LYS A 289 -24.13 -14.44 -8.03
CA LYS A 289 -24.52 -13.15 -8.61
C LYS A 289 -23.38 -12.42 -9.34
N TYR A 290 -22.15 -12.47 -8.81
CA TYR A 290 -21.05 -11.61 -9.30
C TYR A 290 -19.83 -12.36 -9.84
N PHE A 291 -19.62 -13.62 -9.47
CA PHE A 291 -18.37 -14.33 -9.77
C PHE A 291 -18.55 -15.61 -10.56
N SER A 292 -19.77 -16.17 -10.65
CA SER A 292 -20.01 -17.45 -11.31
C SER A 292 -19.75 -17.44 -12.83
N GLU A 293 -19.91 -16.27 -13.45
CA GLU A 293 -19.69 -16.06 -14.89
C GLU A 293 -18.42 -15.24 -15.20
N THR A 294 -17.60 -14.95 -14.18
CA THR A 294 -16.36 -14.18 -14.37
C THR A 294 -15.13 -15.10 -14.41
N SER A 295 -14.03 -14.58 -14.93
CA SER A 295 -12.73 -15.24 -14.89
C SER A 295 -11.96 -14.97 -13.59
N ILE A 296 -12.59 -14.32 -12.60
CA ILE A 296 -11.93 -13.97 -11.34
C ILE A 296 -11.85 -15.25 -10.50
N PRO A 297 -10.66 -15.68 -10.07
CA PRO A 297 -10.52 -16.84 -9.20
C PRO A 297 -11.16 -16.55 -7.84
N VAL A 298 -11.89 -17.54 -7.31
CA VAL A 298 -12.61 -17.43 -6.05
C VAL A 298 -12.13 -18.48 -5.05
N LEU A 299 -11.86 -18.07 -3.82
CA LEU A 299 -11.58 -18.99 -2.71
C LEU A 299 -12.60 -18.78 -1.60
N PHE A 300 -13.27 -19.86 -1.20
CA PHE A 300 -14.11 -19.86 0.00
C PHE A 300 -13.25 -20.10 1.24
N VAL A 301 -13.48 -19.31 2.28
CA VAL A 301 -12.77 -19.41 3.57
C VAL A 301 -13.77 -19.74 4.68
N ALA A 302 -13.57 -20.90 5.28
CA ALA A 302 -14.28 -21.40 6.45
C ALA A 302 -13.59 -20.86 7.70
N ASN A 303 -13.97 -19.66 8.12
CA ASN A 303 -13.34 -18.93 9.22
C ASN A 303 -13.86 -19.39 10.59
N LYS A 304 -13.12 -19.04 11.66
CA LYS A 304 -13.37 -19.46 13.04
C LYS A 304 -13.33 -20.98 13.21
N SER A 305 -12.39 -21.64 12.52
CA SER A 305 -12.24 -23.11 12.56
C SER A 305 -11.85 -23.68 13.93
N ASP A 306 -11.50 -22.81 14.88
CA ASP A 306 -11.34 -23.13 16.30
C ASP A 306 -12.67 -23.39 17.02
N MET A 307 -13.78 -22.88 16.49
CA MET A 307 -15.13 -23.10 17.01
C MET A 307 -15.75 -24.40 16.45
N SER A 308 -16.78 -24.90 17.13
CA SER A 308 -17.52 -26.07 16.65
C SER A 308 -18.29 -25.75 15.36
N ALA A 309 -17.92 -26.42 14.27
CA ALA A 309 -18.56 -26.24 12.98
C ALA A 309 -20.02 -26.75 13.02
N VAL A 310 -20.95 -25.91 12.55
CA VAL A 310 -22.37 -26.24 12.41
C VAL A 310 -22.73 -26.52 10.95
N ARG A 311 -23.79 -27.30 10.75
CA ARG A 311 -24.39 -27.48 9.43
C ARG A 311 -24.89 -26.13 8.92
N GLN A 312 -24.55 -25.81 7.67
CA GLN A 312 -24.97 -24.55 7.07
C GLN A 312 -26.40 -24.67 6.53
N ASP A 313 -27.24 -23.68 6.85
CA ASP A 313 -28.65 -23.53 6.45
C ASP A 313 -28.74 -23.05 4.99
N TYR A 314 -28.18 -23.85 4.08
CA TYR A 314 -28.22 -23.61 2.65
C TYR A 314 -28.43 -24.92 1.89
N ILE A 315 -28.95 -24.82 0.67
CA ILE A 315 -29.36 -25.97 -0.18
C ILE A 315 -28.19 -26.96 -0.37
N HIS A 316 -26.96 -26.44 -0.48
CA HIS A 316 -25.74 -27.23 -0.58
C HIS A 316 -24.80 -26.91 0.58
N GLN A 317 -24.14 -27.93 1.14
CA GLN A 317 -23.04 -27.70 2.09
C GLN A 317 -21.81 -27.12 1.37
N PRO A 318 -20.94 -26.36 2.06
CA PRO A 318 -19.83 -25.63 1.43
C PRO A 318 -18.94 -26.46 0.49
N VAL A 319 -18.56 -27.67 0.91
CA VAL A 319 -17.74 -28.57 0.09
C VAL A 319 -18.46 -29.00 -1.19
N SER A 320 -19.73 -29.41 -1.06
CA SER A 320 -20.56 -29.82 -2.21
C SER A 320 -20.82 -28.65 -3.17
N PHE A 321 -20.98 -27.43 -2.65
CA PHE A 321 -21.13 -26.23 -3.45
C PHE A 321 -19.87 -25.94 -4.27
N CYS A 322 -18.69 -25.91 -3.64
CA CYS A 322 -17.42 -25.72 -4.35
C CYS A 322 -17.20 -26.78 -5.43
N HIS A 323 -17.45 -28.06 -5.13
CA HIS A 323 -17.34 -29.15 -6.09
C HIS A 323 -18.28 -28.96 -7.28
N LYS A 324 -19.55 -28.62 -7.04
CA LYS A 324 -20.55 -28.36 -8.09
C LYS A 324 -20.11 -27.23 -9.04
N HIS A 325 -19.49 -26.18 -8.49
CA HIS A 325 -19.05 -25.02 -9.25
C HIS A 325 -17.58 -25.08 -9.72
N LYS A 326 -16.90 -26.23 -9.54
CA LYS A 326 -15.49 -26.44 -9.93
C LYS A 326 -14.51 -25.43 -9.29
N ILE A 327 -14.79 -25.02 -8.07
CA ILE A 327 -13.97 -24.11 -7.26
C ILE A 327 -13.15 -24.95 -6.26
N PRO A 328 -11.96 -24.50 -5.83
CA PRO A 328 -11.24 -25.16 -4.74
C PRO A 328 -12.12 -25.39 -3.50
N PRO A 329 -11.89 -26.48 -2.74
CA PRO A 329 -12.63 -26.73 -1.50
C PRO A 329 -12.43 -25.59 -0.51
N PRO A 330 -13.41 -25.34 0.39
CA PRO A 330 -13.30 -24.30 1.41
C PRO A 330 -12.02 -24.47 2.23
N HIS A 331 -11.27 -23.38 2.38
CA HIS A 331 -10.04 -23.38 3.17
C HIS A 331 -10.37 -22.98 4.62
N THR A 332 -9.98 -23.81 5.58
CA THR A 332 -10.23 -23.55 7.00
C THR A 332 -9.24 -22.53 7.54
N PHE A 333 -9.72 -21.57 8.31
CA PHE A 333 -8.89 -20.53 8.89
C PHE A 333 -9.37 -20.17 10.30
N SER A 334 -8.43 -19.78 11.16
CA SER A 334 -8.69 -19.24 12.49
C SER A 334 -7.60 -18.24 12.84
N SER A 335 -8.03 -17.13 13.46
CA SER A 335 -7.13 -16.15 14.09
C SER A 335 -7.01 -16.35 15.61
N ALA A 336 -7.65 -17.37 16.20
CA ALA A 336 -7.60 -17.62 17.64
C ALA A 336 -6.19 -18.00 18.12
N VAL A 337 -5.38 -18.54 17.22
CA VAL A 337 -3.94 -18.77 17.38
C VAL A 337 -3.19 -18.05 16.27
N GLN A 338 -1.86 -18.16 16.27
CA GLN A 338 -1.02 -17.60 15.22
C GLN A 338 -1.58 -17.95 13.82
N PRO A 339 -2.00 -16.94 13.02
CA PRO A 339 -2.60 -17.19 11.72
C PRO A 339 -1.65 -17.91 10.77
N LYS A 340 -2.13 -18.98 10.14
CA LYS A 340 -1.36 -19.68 9.10
C LYS A 340 -1.31 -18.85 7.83
N LYS A 341 -0.11 -18.72 7.24
CA LYS A 341 0.12 -17.87 6.07
C LYS A 341 -0.10 -18.54 4.72
N ASP A 342 -0.31 -19.86 4.70
CA ASP A 342 -0.49 -20.66 3.48
C ASP A 342 -1.71 -20.21 2.66
N ILE A 343 -2.78 -19.75 3.33
CA ILE A 343 -3.95 -19.20 2.65
C ILE A 343 -3.63 -17.94 1.85
N TYR A 344 -2.78 -17.04 2.37
CA TYR A 344 -2.42 -15.81 1.66
C TYR A 344 -1.52 -16.12 0.46
N THR A 345 -0.59 -17.08 0.62
CA THR A 345 0.17 -17.64 -0.51
C THR A 345 -0.73 -18.25 -1.56
N LYS A 346 -1.77 -18.98 -1.16
CA LYS A 346 -2.76 -19.56 -2.08
C LYS A 346 -3.55 -18.47 -2.81
N LEU A 347 -4.02 -17.44 -2.12
CA LEU A 347 -4.74 -16.31 -2.72
C LEU A 347 -3.88 -15.58 -3.77
N ALA A 348 -2.65 -15.23 -3.42
CA ALA A 348 -1.73 -14.58 -4.34
C ALA A 348 -1.31 -15.49 -5.51
N THR A 349 -1.17 -16.80 -5.27
CA THR A 349 -0.94 -17.77 -6.33
C THR A 349 -2.12 -17.80 -7.29
N MET A 350 -3.36 -17.85 -6.78
CA MET A 350 -4.56 -17.80 -7.61
C MET A 350 -4.67 -16.49 -8.40
N ALA A 351 -4.31 -15.36 -7.80
CA ALA A 351 -4.30 -14.05 -8.45
C ALA A 351 -3.26 -13.92 -9.58
N ALA A 352 -2.18 -14.72 -9.53
CA ALA A 352 -1.12 -14.69 -10.53
C ALA A 352 -1.44 -15.46 -11.83
N TYR A 353 -2.51 -16.26 -11.86
CA TYR A 353 -2.86 -17.14 -12.99
C TYR A 353 -3.91 -16.58 -13.95
#